data_AF-A0A2V9ZNV7-F1
#
_entry.id   AF-A0A2V9ZNV7-F1
#
_cell.length_a   1.000
_cell.length_b   1.000
_cell.length_c   1.000
_cell.angle_alpha   90.00
_cell.angle_beta   90.00
_cell.angle_gamma   90.00
#
_symmetry.space_group_name_H-M   'P 1'
#
loop_
_entity.id
_entity.type
_entity.pdbx_description
1 polymer ?
#
loop_
_entity_poly.entity_id
_entity_poly.type
_entity_poly.pdbx_seq_one_letter_code
_entity_poly.pdbx_strand_id
1 'polypeptide(L)' 'MDYLLKTEPSEYSFADLQREQTTNWDGVSNPVALKHLREMKPGDRLVIYHTGEEKSAVGTAS' A
#
# COMPACT_ATOMS: atom_id res chain seq x y z
N MET A 1 -10.83 -9.77 -0.61
CA MET A 1 -11.42 -8.41 -0.72
C MET A 1 -10.36 -7.52 -1.34
N ASP A 2 -10.74 -6.42 -1.99
CA ASP A 2 -9.76 -5.56 -2.66
C ASP A 2 -9.48 -4.35 -1.78
N TYR A 3 -8.21 -4.06 -1.53
CA TYR A 3 -7.77 -2.92 -0.73
C TYR A 3 -6.92 -1.96 -1.56
N LEU A 4 -7.00 -0.67 -1.22
CA LEU A 4 -6.15 0.36 -1.81
C LEU A 4 -5.23 0.91 -0.72
N LEU A 5 -3.93 0.75 -0.92
CA LEU A 5 -2.90 1.28 -0.04
C LEU A 5 -2.25 2.49 -0.69
N LYS A 6 -2.05 3.54 0.10
CA LYS A 6 -1.50 4.82 -0.36
C LYS A 6 -0.11 5.02 0.22
N THR A 7 0.80 5.50 -0.61
CA THR A 7 2.17 5.87 -0.22
C THR A 7 2.62 7.07 -1.04
N GLU A 8 3.47 7.92 -0.46
CA GLU A 8 4.17 8.95 -1.23
C GLU A 8 5.42 8.31 -1.87
N PRO A 9 5.62 8.42 -3.20
CA PRO A 9 6.76 7.80 -3.86
C PRO A 9 8.13 8.26 -3.32
N SER A 10 8.20 9.44 -2.72
CA SER A 10 9.40 9.96 -2.05
C SER A 10 9.71 9.28 -0.72
N GLU A 11 8.72 8.66 -0.07
CA GLU A 11 8.88 7.92 1.18
C GLU A 11 9.04 6.42 0.90
N TYR A 12 8.12 5.85 0.11
CA TYR A 12 8.19 4.46 -0.33
C TYR A 12 7.49 4.27 -1.67
N SER A 13 8.24 3.94 -2.73
CA SER A 13 7.68 3.83 -4.08
C SER A 13 7.23 2.40 -4.42
N PHE A 14 6.42 2.26 -5.48
CA PHE A 14 6.09 0.92 -5.98
C PHE A 14 7.32 0.21 -6.55
N ALA A 15 8.29 0.97 -7.08
CA ALA A 15 9.55 0.40 -7.54
C ALA A 15 10.39 -0.19 -6.39
N ASP A 16 10.36 0.43 -5.20
CA ASP A 16 10.99 -0.12 -4.01
C ASP A 16 10.33 -1.45 -3.61
N LEU A 17 8.99 -1.49 -3.58
CA LEU A 17 8.25 -2.73 -3.34
C LEU A 17 8.59 -3.82 -4.37
N GLN A 18 8.69 -3.46 -5.64
CA GLN A 18 9.09 -4.42 -6.69
C GLN A 18 10.51 -4.93 -6.48
N ARG A 19 11.45 -4.10 -6.01
CA ARG A 19 12.83 -4.53 -5.73
C ARG A 19 12.89 -5.43 -4.49
N GLU A 20 12.14 -5.09 -3.45
CA GLU A 20 12.18 -5.75 -2.14
C GLU A 20 11.28 -6.99 -2.07
N GLN A 21 10.33 -7.11 -2.99
CA GLN A 21 9.32 -8.18 -3.12
C GLN A 21 8.30 -8.22 -1.98
N THR A 22 8.68 -7.82 -0.76
CA THR A 22 7.84 -7.80 0.43
C THR A 22 8.23 -6.63 1.31
N THR A 23 7.28 -6.04 2.02
CA THR A 23 7.55 -4.97 2.99
C THR A 23 6.55 -5.01 4.15
N ASN A 24 6.90 -4.34 5.24
CA ASN A 24 5.95 -4.04 6.31
C ASN A 24 5.22 -2.74 5.96
N TRP A 25 3.89 -2.79 5.91
CA TRP A 25 3.08 -1.59 5.68
C TRP A 25 2.85 -0.83 6.99
N ASP A 26 3.85 -0.06 7.40
CA ASP A 26 3.86 0.73 8.64
C ASP A 26 3.44 2.20 8.40
N GLY A 27 3.70 3.08 9.37
CA GLY A 27 3.36 4.51 9.29
C GLY A 27 1.86 4.86 9.39
N VAL A 28 0.96 3.88 9.38
CA VAL A 28 -0.49 4.12 9.40
C VAL A 28 -1.00 4.45 10.81
N SER A 29 -1.46 5.69 10.99
CA SER A 29 -2.02 6.18 12.28
C SER A 29 -3.55 6.30 12.29
N ASN A 30 -4.20 6.29 11.13
CA ASN A 30 -5.67 6.42 11.03
C ASN A 30 -6.35 5.14 11.59
N PRO A 31 -7.24 5.24 12.60
CA PRO A 31 -7.88 4.09 13.22
C PRO A 31 -8.69 3.20 12.27
N VAL A 32 -9.35 3.79 11.26
CA VAL A 32 -10.13 3.05 10.27
C VAL A 32 -9.21 2.29 9.32
N ALA A 33 -8.12 2.92 8.87
CA ALA A 33 -7.12 2.24 8.05
C ALA A 33 -6.43 1.10 8.82
N LEU A 34 -6.09 1.32 10.08
CA LEU A 34 -5.56 0.27 10.97
C LEU A 34 -6.54 -0.90 11.14
N LYS A 35 -7.85 -0.62 11.26
CA LYS A 35 -8.87 -1.67 11.29
C LYS A 35 -8.84 -2.49 10.00
N HIS A 36 -8.80 -1.84 8.83
CA HIS A 36 -8.72 -2.54 7.55
C HIS A 36 -7.44 -3.36 7.39
N LEU A 37 -6.28 -2.83 7.77
CA LEU A 37 -5.01 -3.58 7.77
C LEU A 37 -5.08 -4.86 8.62
N ARG A 38 -5.76 -4.81 9.76
CA ARG A 38 -5.97 -6.00 10.63
C ARG A 38 -6.95 -7.02 10.06
N GLU A 39 -7.86 -6.58 9.18
CA GLU A 39 -8.86 -7.45 8.55
C GLU A 39 -8.35 -8.12 7.26
N MET A 40 -7.26 -7.61 6.68
CA MET A 40 -6.60 -8.19 5.51
C MET A 40 -6.12 -9.61 5.78
N LYS A 41 -6.20 -10.46 4.76
CA LYS A 41 -5.72 -11.83 4.78
C LYS A 41 -4.65 -12.04 3.71
N PRO A 42 -3.73 -12.99 3.89
CA PRO A 42 -2.79 -13.37 2.83
C PRO A 42 -3.52 -13.68 1.51
N GLY A 43 -3.07 -13.06 0.42
CA GLY A 43 -3.68 -13.23 -0.90
C GLY A 43 -4.84 -12.29 -1.21
N ASP A 44 -5.23 -11.40 -0.29
CA ASP A 44 -6.12 -10.28 -0.63
C ASP A 44 -5.45 -9.37 -1.66
N ARG A 45 -6.22 -8.89 -2.65
CA ARG A 45 -5.65 -8.09 -3.73
C ARG A 45 -5.47 -6.66 -3.28
N LEU A 46 -4.27 -6.14 -3.50
CA LEU A 46 -3.86 -4.81 -3.10
C LEU A 46 -3.63 -3.96 -4.35
N VAL A 47 -4.17 -2.75 -4.35
CA VAL A 47 -3.83 -1.69 -5.32
C VAL A 47 -2.91 -0.71 -4.61
N ILE A 48 -1.72 -0.48 -5.18
CA ILE A 48 -0.77 0.51 -4.68
C ILE A 48 -1.01 1.83 -5.40
N TYR A 49 -1.30 2.87 -4.63
CA TYR A 49 -1.65 4.19 -5.13
C TYR A 49 -0.63 5.21 -4.65
N HIS A 50 0.01 5.91 -5.58
CA HIS A 50 0.85 7.05 -5.27
C HIS A 50 -0.01 8.27 -4.96
N THR A 51 0.36 8.99 -3.90
CA THR A 51 -0.26 10.26 -3.51
C THR A 51 0.77 11.38 -3.52
N GLY A 52 0.32 12.61 -3.32
CA GLY A 52 1.16 13.81 -3.37
C GLY A 52 1.13 14.45 -4.75
N GLU A 53 2.32 14.67 -5.35
CA GLU A 53 2.46 15.27 -6.68
C GLU A 53 2.00 14.32 -7.80
N GLU A 54 2.30 13.02 -7.66
CA GLU A 54 1.77 11.97 -8.53
C GLU A 54 0.59 11.27 -7.86
N LYS A 55 -0.60 11.34 -8.49
CA LYS A 55 -1.86 10.78 -7.97
C LYS A 55 -2.41 9.70 -8.89
N SER A 56 -1.82 8.51 -8.81
CA SER A 56 -2.07 7.42 -9.76
C SER A 56 -2.07 6.05 -9.07
N ALA A 57 -2.84 5.11 -9.63
CA ALA A 57 -2.69 3.70 -9.30
C ALA A 57 -1.49 3.17 -10.10
N VAL A 58 -0.43 2.77 -9.40
CA VAL A 58 0.87 2.47 -10.01
C VAL A 58 1.18 0.97 -10.07
N GLY A 59 0.42 0.15 -9.34
CA GLY A 59 0.65 -1.29 -9.33
C GLY A 59 -0.29 -2.06 -8.43
N THR A 60 -0.05 -3.37 -8.36
CA THR A 60 -0.81 -4.31 -7.55
C THR A 60 0.10 -5.23 -6.74
N ALA A 61 -0.39 -5.70 -5.59
CA ALA A 61 0.29 -6.66 -4.70
C ALA A 61 -0.73 -7.63 -4.05
N SER A 62 -0.25 -8.57 -3.23
CA SER A 62 -1.08 -9.57 -2.53
C SER A 62 -0.42 -10.15 -1.29
#